data_AF-A0A9N9J9U5-F1
#
_entry.id   AF-A0A9N9J9U5-F1
#
_cell.length_a   1.000
_cell.length_b   1.000
_cell.length_c   1.000
_cell.angle_alpha   90.00
_cell.angle_beta   90.00
_cell.angle_gamma   90.00
#
_symmetry.space_group_name_H-M   'P 1'
#
loop_
_entity.id
_entity.type
_entity.pdbx_description
1 polymer ?
#
loop_
_entity_poly.entity_id
_entity_poly.type
_entity_poly.pdbx_seq_one_letter_code
_entity_poly.pdbx_strand_id
1 'polypeptide(L)'
;YIYTGAVDIKGYDIKDIICLMVEAKKLILPDLIDYIRKYLTDHQEFVANHYFSIHEFNIRNSEEFNELEELCDAFILRYSVAILNSPEFLNISHEELLRLYKKIFSNCTPLNDFNPISGISFSSDIVMWSRLLEWVFVHLNISSSETSDEDYNEIMQLVKPVLPYINFRRIDSRDFLEKISPFKKILENEFYIKILEFHIFSEFIRQESELQPEHETKNEPNEKYFGGNFGQPTVLAKAASQDKDL
;
A
#
# COMPACT_ATOMS: atom_id res chain seq x y z
N TYR A 1 9.77 -11.49 -32.98
CA TYR A 1 10.72 -11.77 -31.89
C TYR A 1 11.81 -12.77 -32.27
N ILE A 2 11.56 -14.09 -32.39
CA ILE A 2 12.63 -15.10 -32.61
C ILE A 2 13.60 -14.76 -33.76
N TYR A 3 13.08 -14.27 -34.88
CA TYR A 3 13.90 -13.95 -36.05
C TYR A 3 14.52 -12.54 -36.03
N THR A 4 13.97 -11.62 -35.24
CA THR A 4 14.26 -10.17 -35.35
C THR A 4 14.71 -9.52 -34.06
N GLY A 5 14.60 -10.20 -32.92
CA GLY A 5 14.79 -9.64 -31.57
C GLY A 5 13.76 -8.57 -31.18
N ALA A 6 12.83 -8.22 -32.06
CA ALA A 6 11.88 -7.13 -31.86
C ALA A 6 10.43 -7.66 -31.76
N VAL A 7 9.66 -7.03 -30.89
CA VAL A 7 8.20 -7.18 -30.76
C VAL A 7 7.63 -5.85 -30.29
N ASP A 8 6.51 -5.44 -30.86
CA ASP A 8 5.72 -4.33 -30.34
C ASP A 8 4.45 -4.91 -29.72
N ILE A 9 4.26 -4.66 -28.42
CA ILE A 9 3.12 -5.15 -27.65
C ILE A 9 2.08 -4.04 -27.39
N LYS A 10 2.31 -2.83 -27.92
CA LYS A 10 1.38 -1.72 -27.76
C LYS A 10 0.08 -1.99 -28.51
N GLY A 11 -1.06 -1.74 -27.84
CA GLY A 11 -2.40 -1.88 -28.40
C GLY A 11 -2.93 -3.31 -28.43
N TYR A 12 -2.18 -4.29 -27.93
CA TYR A 12 -2.68 -5.65 -27.72
C TYR A 12 -3.52 -5.75 -26.44
N ASP A 13 -4.44 -6.71 -26.43
CA ASP A 13 -5.22 -7.04 -25.24
C ASP A 13 -4.30 -7.57 -24.14
N ILE A 14 -4.65 -7.31 -22.87
CA ILE A 14 -3.88 -7.78 -21.73
C ILE A 14 -3.74 -9.31 -21.72
N LYS A 15 -4.76 -10.05 -22.15
CA LYS A 15 -4.72 -11.52 -22.18
C LYS A 15 -3.70 -12.00 -23.19
N ASP A 16 -3.61 -11.34 -24.35
CA ASP A 16 -2.59 -11.65 -25.35
C ASP A 16 -1.18 -11.35 -24.84
N ILE A 17 -1.00 -10.25 -24.11
CA ILE A 17 0.29 -9.87 -23.50
C ILE A 17 0.71 -10.90 -22.44
N ILE A 18 -0.21 -11.34 -21.57
CA ILE A 18 0.09 -12.35 -20.55
C ILE A 18 0.31 -13.73 -21.18
N CYS A 19 -0.48 -14.11 -22.19
CA CYS A 19 -0.24 -15.32 -22.99
C CYS A 19 1.15 -15.30 -23.63
N LEU A 20 1.54 -14.17 -24.24
CA LEU A 20 2.88 -14.01 -24.80
C LEU A 20 3.97 -14.18 -23.73
N MET A 21 3.75 -13.67 -22.52
CA MET A 21 4.68 -13.83 -21.41
C MET A 21 4.82 -15.30 -20.96
N VAL A 22 3.72 -16.05 -20.90
CA VAL A 22 3.72 -17.50 -20.61
C VAL A 22 4.48 -18.26 -21.70
N GLU A 23 4.20 -17.99 -22.97
CA GLU A 23 4.90 -18.64 -24.08
C GLU A 23 6.39 -18.26 -24.14
N ALA A 24 6.72 -17.01 -23.83
CA ALA A 24 8.11 -16.55 -23.68
C ALA A 24 8.84 -17.32 -22.58
N LYS A 25 8.16 -17.65 -21.47
CA LYS A 25 8.71 -18.50 -20.42
C LYS A 25 8.95 -19.92 -20.91
N LYS A 26 7.98 -20.54 -21.58
CA LYS A 26 8.10 -21.90 -22.13
C LYS A 26 9.27 -22.01 -23.12
N LEU A 27 9.50 -20.96 -23.89
CA LEU A 27 10.59 -20.83 -24.86
C LEU A 27 11.92 -20.35 -24.24
N ILE A 28 11.95 -20.08 -22.92
CA ILE A 28 13.13 -19.60 -22.19
C ILE A 28 13.69 -18.30 -22.80
N LEU A 29 12.81 -17.30 -22.96
CA LEU A 29 13.12 -15.99 -23.53
C LEU A 29 13.08 -14.90 -22.42
N PRO A 30 14.09 -14.82 -21.53
CA PRO A 30 14.06 -13.93 -20.37
C PRO A 30 13.96 -12.45 -20.75
N ASP A 31 14.66 -12.02 -21.80
CA ASP A 31 14.63 -10.62 -22.26
C ASP A 31 13.22 -10.16 -22.66
N LEU A 32 12.42 -11.06 -23.23
CA LEU A 32 11.03 -10.80 -23.60
C LEU A 32 10.13 -10.70 -22.36
N ILE A 33 10.35 -11.56 -21.37
CA ILE A 33 9.63 -11.52 -20.09
C ILE A 33 9.91 -10.18 -19.39
N ASP A 34 11.17 -9.76 -19.32
CA ASP A 34 11.56 -8.51 -18.67
C ASP A 34 11.02 -7.29 -19.41
N TYR A 35 10.99 -7.33 -20.76
CA TYR A 35 10.34 -6.31 -21.57
C TYR A 35 8.84 -6.19 -21.26
N ILE A 36 8.12 -7.32 -21.18
CA ILE A 36 6.69 -7.34 -20.85
C ILE A 36 6.45 -6.85 -19.41
N ARG A 37 7.23 -7.31 -18.44
CA ARG A 37 7.16 -6.86 -17.03
C ARG A 37 7.32 -5.35 -16.91
N LYS A 38 8.31 -4.79 -17.60
CA LYS A 38 8.54 -3.35 -17.62
C LYS A 38 7.35 -2.62 -18.23
N TYR A 39 6.83 -3.09 -19.36
CA TYR A 39 5.64 -2.51 -19.98
C TYR A 39 4.44 -2.48 -19.03
N LEU A 40 4.12 -3.59 -18.36
CA LEU A 40 3.01 -3.63 -17.41
C LEU A 40 3.24 -2.71 -16.21
N THR A 41 4.48 -2.62 -15.72
CA THR A 41 4.83 -1.74 -14.61
C THR A 41 4.66 -0.26 -14.96
N ASP A 42 4.94 0.12 -16.21
CA ASP A 42 4.82 1.50 -16.69
C ASP A 42 3.35 1.90 -16.99
N HIS A 43 2.43 0.94 -17.13
CA HIS A 43 1.02 1.17 -17.48
C HIS A 43 0.05 0.78 -16.34
N GLN A 44 0.13 1.51 -15.24
CA GLN A 44 -0.54 1.19 -13.97
C GLN A 44 -2.08 1.12 -14.08
N GLU A 45 -2.71 2.10 -14.73
CA GLU A 45 -4.16 2.13 -14.93
C GLU A 45 -4.63 0.95 -15.78
N PHE A 46 -3.86 0.59 -16.81
CA PHE A 46 -4.15 -0.55 -17.66
C PHE A 46 -4.11 -1.86 -16.86
N VAL A 47 -3.10 -2.04 -16.02
CA VAL A 47 -2.99 -3.22 -15.14
C VAL A 47 -4.12 -3.27 -14.13
N ALA A 48 -4.45 -2.15 -13.47
CA ALA A 48 -5.49 -2.10 -12.45
C ALA A 48 -6.88 -2.45 -13.01
N ASN A 49 -7.22 -1.92 -14.19
CA ASN A 49 -8.50 -2.18 -14.84
C ASN A 49 -8.66 -3.64 -15.29
N HIS A 50 -7.56 -4.37 -15.49
CA HIS A 50 -7.59 -5.76 -15.96
C HIS A 50 -7.06 -6.75 -14.92
N TYR A 51 -6.86 -6.32 -13.68
CA TYR A 51 -6.25 -7.16 -12.64
C TYR A 51 -7.00 -8.47 -12.44
N PHE A 52 -8.34 -8.44 -12.42
CA PHE A 52 -9.13 -9.66 -12.19
C PHE A 52 -9.03 -10.61 -13.39
N SER A 53 -9.00 -10.08 -14.61
CA SER A 53 -8.71 -10.88 -15.82
C SER A 53 -7.32 -11.54 -15.77
N ILE A 54 -6.29 -10.80 -15.32
CA ILE A 54 -4.93 -11.34 -15.15
C ILE A 54 -4.91 -12.40 -14.05
N HIS A 55 -5.60 -12.14 -12.93
CA HIS A 55 -5.66 -13.04 -11.80
C HIS A 55 -6.38 -14.35 -12.14
N GLU A 56 -7.49 -14.27 -12.87
CA GLU A 56 -8.20 -15.44 -13.37
C GLU A 56 -7.31 -16.26 -14.31
N PHE A 57 -6.58 -15.59 -15.21
CA PHE A 57 -5.62 -16.25 -16.08
C PHE A 57 -4.50 -16.91 -15.26
N ASN A 58 -4.02 -16.27 -14.20
CA ASN A 58 -3.04 -16.84 -13.28
C ASN A 58 -3.56 -18.12 -12.61
N ILE A 59 -4.80 -18.12 -12.10
CA ILE A 59 -5.41 -19.31 -11.47
C ILE A 59 -5.47 -20.48 -12.47
N ARG A 60 -5.79 -20.21 -13.73
CA ARG A 60 -5.89 -21.24 -14.77
C ARG A 60 -4.55 -21.81 -15.21
N ASN A 61 -3.47 -21.04 -15.06
CA ASN A 61 -2.13 -21.41 -15.54
C ASN A 61 -1.12 -21.55 -14.38
N SER A 62 -1.59 -21.63 -13.13
CA SER A 62 -0.73 -21.54 -11.94
C SER A 62 0.27 -22.70 -11.84
N GLU A 63 -0.09 -23.88 -12.37
CA GLU A 63 0.81 -25.05 -12.37
C GLU A 63 1.99 -24.90 -13.34
N GLU A 64 1.85 -24.04 -14.36
CA GLU A 64 2.84 -23.86 -15.41
C GLU A 64 3.71 -22.60 -15.22
N PHE A 65 3.28 -21.65 -14.37
CA PHE A 65 3.88 -20.30 -14.35
C PHE A 65 3.80 -19.55 -13.01
N ASN A 66 4.56 -20.01 -12.01
CA ASN A 66 4.67 -19.34 -10.68
C ASN A 66 5.06 -17.86 -10.75
N GLU A 67 5.80 -17.43 -11.78
CA GLU A 67 6.23 -16.03 -11.94
C GLU A 67 5.07 -15.06 -12.21
N LEU A 68 3.91 -15.56 -12.64
CA LEU A 68 2.70 -14.75 -12.76
C LEU A 68 2.03 -14.51 -11.41
N GLU A 69 2.19 -15.41 -10.44
CA GLU A 69 1.76 -15.17 -9.07
C GLU A 69 2.59 -14.07 -8.42
N GLU A 70 3.92 -14.12 -8.56
CA GLU A 70 4.82 -13.05 -8.08
C GLU A 70 4.47 -11.69 -8.70
N LEU A 71 4.11 -11.69 -9.99
CA LEU A 71 3.70 -10.50 -10.71
C LEU A 71 2.34 -9.97 -10.22
N CYS A 72 1.37 -10.86 -9.95
CA CYS A 72 0.10 -10.48 -9.34
C CYS A 72 0.31 -9.87 -7.94
N ASP A 73 1.17 -10.46 -7.12
CA ASP A 73 1.47 -9.94 -5.78
C ASP A 73 2.15 -8.57 -5.83
N ALA A 74 3.09 -8.38 -6.79
CA ALA A 74 3.70 -7.09 -7.05
C ALA A 74 2.67 -6.03 -7.48
N PHE A 75 1.66 -6.42 -8.27
CA PHE A 75 0.56 -5.52 -8.65
C PHE A 75 -0.34 -5.16 -7.48
N ILE A 76 -0.70 -6.11 -6.62
CA ILE A 76 -1.47 -5.82 -5.41
C ILE A 76 -0.70 -4.82 -4.52
N LEU A 77 0.58 -5.05 -4.30
CA LEU A 77 1.43 -4.19 -3.48
C LEU A 77 1.48 -2.75 -4.01
N ARG A 78 1.59 -2.58 -5.33
CA ARG A 78 1.82 -1.27 -5.95
C ARG A 78 0.55 -0.55 -6.39
N TYR A 79 -0.51 -1.29 -6.69
CA TYR A 79 -1.74 -0.78 -7.33
C TYR A 79 -3.02 -1.16 -6.57
N SER A 80 -2.93 -1.58 -5.30
CA SER A 80 -4.09 -1.97 -4.48
C SER A 80 -5.28 -1.01 -4.58
N VAL A 81 -5.07 0.30 -4.43
CA VAL A 81 -6.14 1.31 -4.50
C VAL A 81 -6.78 1.34 -5.89
N ALA A 82 -5.99 1.28 -6.96
CA ALA A 82 -6.50 1.28 -8.33
C ALA A 82 -7.26 -0.02 -8.65
N ILE A 83 -6.77 -1.16 -8.18
CA ILE A 83 -7.42 -2.48 -8.31
C ILE A 83 -8.77 -2.46 -7.58
N LEU A 84 -8.81 -1.95 -6.34
CA LEU A 84 -10.04 -1.85 -5.57
C LEU A 84 -11.06 -0.95 -6.29
N ASN A 85 -10.62 0.18 -6.87
CA ASN A 85 -11.50 1.10 -7.59
C ASN A 85 -11.89 0.63 -9.00
N SER A 86 -11.37 -0.51 -9.48
CA SER A 86 -11.77 -1.08 -10.76
C SER A 86 -13.26 -1.44 -10.74
N PRO A 87 -14.00 -1.23 -11.84
CA PRO A 87 -15.40 -1.67 -11.95
C PRO A 87 -15.54 -3.20 -11.86
N GLU A 88 -14.52 -3.96 -12.26
CA GLU A 88 -14.51 -5.43 -12.18
C GLU A 88 -14.57 -5.92 -10.73
N PHE A 89 -14.11 -5.13 -9.76
CA PHE A 89 -14.13 -5.50 -8.34
C PHE A 89 -15.55 -5.77 -7.83
N LEU A 90 -16.57 -5.07 -8.34
CA LEU A 90 -17.95 -5.27 -7.89
C LEU A 90 -18.55 -6.60 -8.34
N ASN A 91 -17.89 -7.33 -9.25
CA ASN A 91 -18.38 -8.59 -9.79
C ASN A 91 -17.69 -9.83 -9.18
N ILE A 92 -16.77 -9.64 -8.23
CA ILE A 92 -16.01 -10.75 -7.64
C ILE A 92 -16.83 -11.51 -6.59
N SER A 93 -16.55 -12.79 -6.43
CA SER A 93 -17.12 -13.61 -5.36
C SER A 93 -16.60 -13.23 -3.97
N HIS A 94 -17.32 -13.63 -2.93
CA HIS A 94 -16.91 -13.41 -1.54
C HIS A 94 -15.55 -14.07 -1.21
N GLU A 95 -15.26 -15.24 -1.80
CA GLU A 95 -13.97 -15.91 -1.63
C GLU A 95 -12.81 -15.10 -2.24
N GLU A 96 -13.01 -14.53 -3.44
CA GLU A 96 -12.02 -13.69 -4.10
C GLU A 96 -11.79 -12.39 -3.34
N LEU A 97 -12.86 -11.78 -2.83
CA LEU A 97 -12.80 -10.62 -1.94
C LEU A 97 -11.93 -10.91 -0.72
N LEU A 98 -12.17 -12.03 -0.02
CA LEU A 98 -11.38 -12.44 1.14
C LEU A 98 -9.91 -12.67 0.80
N ARG A 99 -9.63 -13.34 -0.32
CA ARG A 99 -8.25 -13.56 -0.78
C ARG A 99 -7.56 -12.24 -1.09
N LEU A 100 -8.22 -11.33 -1.79
CA LEU A 100 -7.68 -10.01 -2.14
C LEU A 100 -7.37 -9.19 -0.89
N TYR A 101 -8.32 -9.06 0.04
CA TYR A 101 -8.14 -8.30 1.27
C TYR A 101 -7.03 -8.89 2.15
N LYS A 102 -7.00 -10.22 2.27
CA LYS A 102 -5.93 -10.92 2.99
C LYS A 102 -4.56 -10.65 2.37
N LYS A 103 -4.45 -10.73 1.03
CA LYS A 103 -3.20 -10.43 0.31
C LYS A 103 -2.78 -8.98 0.48
N ILE A 104 -3.70 -8.02 0.36
CA ILE A 104 -3.43 -6.61 0.62
C ILE A 104 -2.90 -6.45 2.05
N PHE A 105 -3.62 -6.98 3.05
CA PHE A 105 -3.23 -6.89 4.45
C PHE A 105 -1.87 -7.52 4.75
N SER A 106 -1.56 -8.70 4.22
CA SER A 106 -0.25 -9.34 4.43
C SER A 106 0.89 -8.57 3.77
N ASN A 107 0.62 -7.92 2.64
CA ASN A 107 1.60 -7.08 1.95
C ASN A 107 1.74 -5.68 2.58
N CYS A 108 0.84 -5.29 3.50
CA CYS A 108 0.87 -4.04 4.28
C CYS A 108 1.78 -4.09 5.52
N THR A 109 2.42 -5.20 5.83
CA THR A 109 3.30 -5.34 7.01
C THR A 109 4.54 -4.43 6.84
N PRO A 110 5.03 -3.72 7.88
CA PRO A 110 6.07 -2.72 7.73
C PRO A 110 7.40 -3.38 7.38
N LEU A 111 7.67 -3.51 6.08
CA LEU A 111 9.02 -3.63 5.56
C LEU A 111 9.66 -2.25 5.70
N ASN A 112 10.30 -2.03 6.85
CA ASN A 112 11.21 -0.93 7.17
C ASN A 112 10.79 0.48 6.72
N ASP A 113 10.63 1.33 7.75
CA ASP A 113 10.88 2.77 7.65
C ASP A 113 12.06 3.05 6.69
N PHE A 114 11.95 4.11 5.89
CA PHE A 114 12.97 4.67 4.97
C PHE A 114 12.79 4.49 3.44
N ASN A 115 11.69 3.93 2.93
CA ASN A 115 11.41 4.07 1.48
C ASN A 115 10.07 4.78 1.21
N PRO A 116 10.07 6.03 0.68
CA PRO A 116 8.84 6.71 0.22
C PRO A 116 8.19 6.05 -1.01
N ILE A 117 8.73 4.91 -1.49
CA ILE A 117 8.18 4.05 -2.54
C ILE A 117 7.29 2.93 -1.95
N SER A 118 6.99 2.94 -0.64
CA SER A 118 6.00 2.03 -0.06
C SER A 118 4.58 2.45 -0.49
N GLY A 119 4.16 1.96 -1.67
CA GLY A 119 2.90 2.27 -2.35
C GLY A 119 1.61 1.84 -1.64
N ILE A 120 1.64 1.59 -0.33
CA ILE A 120 0.47 1.37 0.51
C ILE A 120 0.34 2.55 1.46
N SER A 121 -0.21 3.64 0.92
CA SER A 121 -0.59 4.83 1.66
C SER A 121 -1.68 4.50 2.70
N PHE A 122 -1.75 5.25 3.80
CA PHE A 122 -2.88 5.29 4.75
C PHE A 122 -4.26 5.34 4.06
N SER A 123 -4.30 5.80 2.81
CA SER A 123 -5.46 5.76 1.93
C SER A 123 -6.02 4.36 1.63
N SER A 124 -5.27 3.26 1.83
CA SER A 124 -5.77 1.93 1.45
C SER A 124 -6.87 1.42 2.39
N ASP A 125 -6.74 1.61 3.70
CA ASP A 125 -7.68 1.05 4.69
C ASP A 125 -9.09 1.67 4.57
N ILE A 126 -9.17 2.99 4.34
CA ILE A 126 -10.47 3.65 4.12
C ILE A 126 -11.08 3.31 2.76
N VAL A 127 -10.26 3.16 1.72
CA VAL A 127 -10.73 2.70 0.40
C VAL A 127 -11.24 1.26 0.49
N MET A 128 -10.53 0.38 1.19
CA MET A 128 -10.97 -0.98 1.48
C MET A 128 -12.34 -0.97 2.18
N TRP A 129 -12.50 -0.19 3.25
CA TRP A 129 -13.80 -0.08 3.92
C TRP A 129 -14.92 0.40 2.98
N SER A 130 -14.67 1.47 2.23
CA SER A 130 -15.66 2.07 1.34
C SER A 130 -16.08 1.10 0.22
N ARG A 131 -15.10 0.42 -0.38
CA ARG A 131 -15.31 -0.53 -1.47
C ARG A 131 -15.96 -1.82 -0.99
N LEU A 132 -15.62 -2.30 0.21
CA LEU A 132 -16.31 -3.42 0.85
C LEU A 132 -17.80 -3.13 0.99
N LEU A 133 -18.17 -1.95 1.52
CA LEU A 133 -19.57 -1.58 1.67
C LEU A 133 -20.29 -1.52 0.32
N GLU A 134 -19.68 -0.89 -0.68
CA GLU A 134 -20.24 -0.82 -2.03
C GLU A 134 -20.47 -2.21 -2.64
N TRP A 135 -19.49 -3.11 -2.50
CA TRP A 135 -19.61 -4.50 -2.94
C TRP A 135 -20.77 -5.22 -2.28
N VAL A 136 -20.94 -5.05 -0.95
CA VAL A 136 -22.05 -5.67 -0.21
C VAL A 136 -23.41 -5.13 -0.68
N PHE A 137 -23.53 -3.81 -0.85
CA PHE A 137 -24.79 -3.21 -1.30
C PHE A 137 -25.20 -3.68 -2.70
N VAL A 138 -24.22 -3.83 -3.61
CA VAL A 138 -24.46 -4.38 -4.94
C VAL A 138 -24.88 -5.86 -4.87
N HIS A 139 -24.21 -6.67 -4.06
CA HIS A 139 -24.49 -8.11 -3.96
C HIS A 139 -25.82 -8.44 -3.29
N LEU A 140 -26.23 -7.63 -2.32
CA LEU A 140 -27.53 -7.79 -1.66
C LEU A 140 -28.65 -7.02 -2.38
N ASN A 141 -28.32 -6.21 -3.40
CA ASN A 141 -29.26 -5.35 -4.10
C ASN A 141 -30.04 -4.40 -3.16
N ILE A 142 -29.35 -3.84 -2.17
CA ILE A 142 -29.92 -2.98 -1.13
C ILE A 142 -29.52 -1.53 -1.38
N SER A 143 -30.49 -0.61 -1.24
CA SER A 143 -30.19 0.83 -1.23
C SER A 143 -29.77 1.28 0.17
N SER A 144 -28.77 2.17 0.27
CA SER A 144 -28.27 2.69 1.55
C SER A 144 -29.31 3.48 2.37
N SER A 145 -30.47 3.82 1.78
CA SER A 145 -31.56 4.59 2.41
C SER A 145 -32.68 3.74 2.99
N GLU A 146 -32.75 2.43 2.69
CA GLU A 146 -33.88 1.57 3.03
C GLU A 146 -33.44 0.23 3.68
N THR A 147 -32.40 0.25 4.52
CA THR A 147 -31.91 -0.95 5.20
C THR A 147 -32.84 -1.39 6.34
N SER A 148 -33.43 -2.59 6.22
CA SER A 148 -34.18 -3.26 7.28
C SER A 148 -33.25 -3.94 8.31
N ASP A 149 -33.79 -4.40 9.44
CA ASP A 149 -32.99 -5.15 10.42
C ASP A 149 -32.54 -6.53 9.89
N GLU A 150 -33.28 -7.13 8.93
CA GLU A 150 -32.87 -8.37 8.25
C GLU A 150 -31.68 -8.12 7.33
N ASP A 151 -31.73 -7.03 6.56
CA ASP A 151 -30.63 -6.57 5.70
C ASP A 151 -29.33 -6.36 6.49
N TYR A 152 -29.41 -5.80 7.70
CA TYR A 152 -28.25 -5.62 8.57
C TYR A 152 -27.58 -6.94 8.96
N ASN A 153 -28.36 -8.00 9.19
CA ASN A 153 -27.79 -9.31 9.52
C ASN A 153 -27.06 -9.93 8.33
N GLU A 154 -27.61 -9.80 7.12
CA GLU A 154 -26.97 -10.29 5.89
C GLU A 154 -25.67 -9.52 5.59
N ILE A 155 -25.70 -8.18 5.70
CA ILE A 155 -24.52 -7.34 5.59
C ILE A 155 -23.44 -7.77 6.60
N MET A 156 -23.83 -7.98 7.85
CA MET A 156 -22.89 -8.38 8.90
C MET A 156 -22.24 -9.74 8.62
N GLN A 157 -22.97 -10.70 8.08
CA GLN A 157 -22.41 -12.01 7.70
C GLN A 157 -21.35 -11.90 6.60
N LEU A 158 -21.54 -11.01 5.63
CA LEU A 158 -20.58 -10.79 4.54
C LEU A 158 -19.35 -9.99 4.98
N VAL A 159 -19.55 -8.97 5.83
CA VAL A 159 -18.50 -8.04 6.27
C VAL A 159 -17.61 -8.67 7.35
N LYS A 160 -18.18 -9.40 8.31
CA LYS A 160 -17.46 -9.90 9.49
C LYS A 160 -16.19 -10.72 9.17
N PRO A 161 -16.17 -11.61 8.16
CA PRO A 161 -14.96 -12.32 7.76
C PRO A 161 -13.87 -11.42 7.17
N VAL A 162 -14.24 -10.25 6.63
CA VAL A 162 -13.32 -9.30 5.99
C VAL A 162 -12.73 -8.30 7.00
N LEU A 163 -13.46 -7.98 8.07
CA LEU A 163 -13.05 -6.99 9.08
C LEU A 163 -11.61 -7.12 9.60
N PRO A 164 -11.07 -8.33 9.88
CA PRO A 164 -9.70 -8.46 10.38
C PRO A 164 -8.61 -7.97 9.42
N TYR A 165 -8.94 -7.80 8.13
CA TYR A 165 -8.01 -7.36 7.10
C TYR A 165 -8.02 -5.84 6.85
N ILE A 166 -8.88 -5.09 7.56
CA ILE A 166 -8.93 -3.63 7.50
C ILE A 166 -8.36 -3.08 8.80
N ASN A 167 -7.30 -2.27 8.71
CA ASN A 167 -6.71 -1.66 9.88
C ASN A 167 -7.38 -0.31 10.19
N PHE A 168 -8.47 -0.36 10.93
CA PHE A 168 -9.25 0.83 11.32
C PHE A 168 -8.42 1.89 12.08
N ARG A 169 -7.33 1.51 12.75
CA ARG A 169 -6.44 2.46 13.44
C ARG A 169 -5.59 3.30 12.49
N ARG A 170 -5.42 2.87 11.24
CA ARG A 170 -4.69 3.62 10.20
C ARG A 170 -5.58 4.62 9.46
N ILE A 171 -6.89 4.53 9.64
CA ILE A 171 -7.85 5.48 9.07
C ILE A 171 -7.79 6.75 9.90
N ASP A 172 -7.88 7.93 9.27
CA ASP A 172 -7.87 9.17 10.05
C ASP A 172 -9.20 9.37 10.80
N SER A 173 -9.14 10.16 11.87
CA SER A 173 -10.28 10.40 12.76
C SER A 173 -11.49 11.02 12.05
N ARG A 174 -11.28 11.83 11.00
CA ARG A 174 -12.39 12.44 10.23
C ARG A 174 -13.08 11.38 9.38
N ASP A 175 -12.32 10.62 8.59
CA ASP A 175 -12.87 9.54 7.76
C ASP A 175 -13.53 8.45 8.63
N PHE A 176 -13.00 8.16 9.81
CA PHE A 176 -13.65 7.26 10.77
C PHE A 176 -15.05 7.77 11.18
N LEU A 177 -15.16 9.04 11.56
CA LEU A 177 -16.43 9.63 11.97
C LEU A 177 -17.44 9.73 10.83
N GLU A 178 -16.99 10.10 9.62
CA GLU A 178 -17.89 10.29 8.48
C GLU A 178 -18.31 8.98 7.82
N LYS A 179 -17.38 8.04 7.62
CA LYS A 179 -17.60 6.85 6.79
C LYS A 179 -17.77 5.55 7.57
N ILE A 180 -17.29 5.49 8.82
CA ILE A 180 -17.35 4.27 9.64
C ILE A 180 -18.43 4.36 10.72
N SER A 181 -18.53 5.50 11.40
CA SER A 181 -19.54 5.72 12.46
C SER A 181 -20.99 5.40 12.05
N PRO A 182 -21.46 5.69 10.82
CA PRO A 182 -22.83 5.35 10.40
C PRO A 182 -23.12 3.84 10.43
N PHE A 183 -22.07 3.02 10.35
CA PHE A 183 -22.15 1.56 10.25
C PHE A 183 -21.78 0.86 11.56
N LYS A 184 -21.84 1.57 12.70
CA LYS A 184 -21.57 1.03 14.04
C LYS A 184 -22.28 -0.31 14.33
N LYS A 185 -23.51 -0.50 13.84
CA LYS A 185 -24.26 -1.75 14.03
C LYS A 185 -23.55 -2.97 13.43
N ILE A 186 -22.87 -2.80 12.30
CA ILE A 186 -22.16 -3.87 11.57
C ILE A 186 -20.86 -4.27 12.28
N LEU A 187 -20.21 -3.30 12.93
CA LEU A 187 -18.89 -3.48 13.53
C LEU A 187 -18.89 -4.16 14.90
N GLU A 188 -20.05 -4.54 15.44
CA GLU A 188 -20.24 -4.98 16.83
C GLU A 188 -19.83 -3.90 17.86
N ASN A 189 -20.68 -3.67 18.87
CA ASN A 189 -20.50 -2.54 19.78
C ASN A 189 -19.13 -2.52 20.49
N GLU A 190 -18.62 -3.68 20.93
CA GLU A 190 -17.34 -3.75 21.65
C GLU A 190 -16.14 -3.41 20.76
N PHE A 191 -16.12 -3.90 19.52
CA PHE A 191 -15.03 -3.62 18.58
C PHE A 191 -15.05 -2.16 18.13
N TYR A 192 -16.24 -1.61 17.85
CA TYR A 192 -16.40 -0.18 17.55
C TYR A 192 -15.89 0.73 18.68
N ILE A 193 -16.26 0.45 19.94
CA ILE A 193 -15.83 1.27 21.09
C ILE A 193 -14.30 1.27 21.21
N LYS A 194 -13.65 0.12 21.05
CA LYS A 194 -12.17 0.01 21.11
C LYS A 194 -11.47 0.85 20.04
N ILE A 195 -12.03 0.92 18.83
CA ILE A 195 -11.48 1.76 17.76
C ILE A 195 -11.74 3.24 18.07
N LEU A 196 -12.95 3.58 18.52
CA LEU A 196 -13.30 4.95 18.90
C LEU A 196 -12.39 5.49 20.02
N GLU A 197 -12.14 4.70 21.07
CA GLU A 197 -11.21 5.05 22.15
C GLU A 197 -9.82 5.36 21.62
N PHE A 198 -9.33 4.58 20.65
CA PHE A 198 -8.04 4.83 20.00
C PHE A 198 -8.01 6.17 19.27
N HIS A 199 -9.04 6.52 18.48
CA HIS A 199 -9.08 7.81 17.79
C HIS A 199 -9.19 8.98 18.76
N ILE A 200 -10.03 8.87 19.79
CA ILE A 200 -10.16 9.92 20.83
C ILE A 200 -8.83 10.15 21.55
N PHE A 201 -8.16 9.07 21.97
CA PHE A 201 -6.88 9.17 22.65
C PHE A 201 -5.80 9.75 21.74
N SER A 202 -5.77 9.35 20.47
CA SER A 202 -4.79 9.86 19.49
C SER A 202 -4.97 11.36 19.24
N GLU A 203 -6.20 11.85 19.13
CA GLU A 203 -6.49 13.28 18.99
C GLU A 203 -6.10 14.08 20.25
N PHE A 204 -6.32 13.52 21.44
CA PHE A 204 -5.90 14.15 22.71
C PHE A 204 -4.38 14.36 22.76
N ILE A 205 -3.59 13.33 22.41
CA ILE A 205 -2.12 13.42 22.37
C ILE A 205 -1.63 14.45 21.34
N ARG A 206 -2.28 14.55 20.17
CA ARG A 206 -1.93 15.54 19.13
C ARG A 206 -2.10 16.97 19.66
N GLN A 207 -3.25 17.25 20.29
CA GLN A 207 -3.51 18.57 20.88
C GLN A 207 -2.48 18.94 21.96
N GLU A 208 -2.09 17.98 22.81
CA GLU A 208 -1.07 18.21 23.84
C GLU A 208 0.32 18.49 23.23
N SER A 209 0.68 17.83 22.13
CA SER A 209 1.94 18.08 21.42
C SER A 209 1.98 19.43 20.69
N GLU A 210 0.85 19.90 20.15
CA GLU A 210 0.74 21.21 19.49
C GLU A 210 0.79 22.38 20.50
N LEU A 211 0.49 22.12 21.78
CA LEU A 211 0.53 23.10 22.86
C LEU A 211 1.92 23.28 23.49
N GLN A 212 2.92 22.48 23.12
CA GLN A 212 4.32 22.67 23.54
C GLN A 212 5.17 23.27 22.41
N PRO A 213 5.30 24.61 22.29
CA PRO A 213 6.30 25.19 21.41
C PRO A 213 7.71 24.87 21.93
N GLU A 214 8.60 24.49 21.00
CA GLU A 214 10.02 24.23 21.23
C GLU A 214 10.62 25.27 22.20
N HIS A 215 11.12 24.80 23.34
CA HIS A 215 11.85 25.66 24.26
C HIS A 215 13.05 26.30 23.53
N GLU A 216 13.00 27.63 23.46
CA GLU A 216 14.05 28.54 23.04
C GLU A 216 15.46 28.01 23.40
N THR A 217 16.25 27.71 22.37
CA THR A 217 17.71 27.85 22.49
C THR A 217 17.99 29.33 22.73
N LYS A 218 18.24 29.69 24.00
CA LYS A 218 18.73 31.01 24.37
C LYS A 218 20.05 31.25 23.65
N ASN A 219 20.00 32.01 22.57
CA ASN A 219 21.14 32.70 22.00
C ASN A 219 21.64 33.70 23.05
N GLU A 220 22.78 33.42 23.68
CA GLU A 220 23.53 34.45 24.39
C GLU A 220 24.03 35.49 23.37
N PRO A 221 23.81 36.80 23.61
CA PRO A 221 24.27 37.82 22.68
C PRO A 221 25.78 38.01 22.80
N ASN A 222 26.45 37.92 21.64
CA ASN A 222 27.83 38.36 21.42
C ASN A 222 28.07 39.78 21.94
N GLU A 223 28.81 39.92 23.05
CA GLU A 223 29.56 41.15 23.34
C GLU A 223 30.89 41.12 22.58
N LYS A 224 31.01 41.99 21.57
CA LYS A 224 32.27 42.36 20.94
C LYS A 224 32.92 43.52 21.69
N TYR A 225 34.24 43.64 21.47
CA TYR A 225 35.16 44.78 21.70
C TYR A 225 35.91 44.77 23.05
N PHE A 226 37.23 44.95 23.19
CA PHE A 226 38.41 45.31 22.37
C PHE A 226 39.63 44.55 22.98
N GLY A 227 40.58 43.98 22.24
CA GLY A 227 41.78 44.66 21.71
C GLY A 227 43.06 44.23 22.48
N GLY A 228 44.07 43.69 21.80
CA GLY A 228 45.37 43.37 22.43
C GLY A 228 46.27 42.43 21.65
N ASN A 229 47.22 43.01 20.92
CA ASN A 229 48.13 42.41 19.95
C ASN A 229 49.28 41.58 20.58
N PHE A 230 49.85 40.67 19.75
CA PHE A 230 51.25 40.19 19.67
C PHE A 230 51.55 38.70 19.92
N GLY A 231 52.15 38.06 18.91
CA GLY A 231 53.20 37.03 19.09
C GLY A 231 52.96 35.67 18.41
N GLN A 232 53.28 35.56 17.13
CA GLN A 232 53.99 34.37 16.60
C GLN A 232 55.51 34.68 16.65
N PRO A 233 56.47 33.73 16.53
CA PRO A 233 56.35 32.44 15.83
C PRO A 233 57.13 31.24 16.42
N THR A 234 57.04 30.09 15.73
CA THR A 234 58.19 29.21 15.34
C THR A 234 58.17 27.75 15.82
N VAL A 235 57.81 26.87 14.87
CA VAL A 235 58.51 25.64 14.41
C VAL A 235 58.87 24.54 15.43
N LEU A 236 58.32 23.34 15.20
CA LEU A 236 59.14 22.18 14.83
C LEU A 236 58.31 21.09 14.14
N ALA A 237 58.76 20.77 12.94
CA ALA A 237 58.23 19.73 12.08
C ALA A 237 58.93 18.39 12.36
N LYS A 238 58.22 17.34 11.92
CA LYS A 238 58.72 16.21 11.11
C LYS A 238 58.98 14.86 11.79
N ALA A 239 58.31 13.88 11.17
CA ALA A 239 58.76 12.54 10.75
C ALA A 239 59.04 11.51 11.85
N ALA A 240 58.30 10.39 11.91
CA ALA A 240 58.13 9.29 10.95
C ALA A 240 59.19 8.19 11.10
N SER A 241 58.72 6.99 11.48
CA SER A 241 59.13 5.63 11.06
C SER A 241 58.61 4.66 12.16
N GLN A 242 57.73 3.68 11.87
CA GLN A 242 58.07 2.34 11.37
C GLN A 242 59.31 1.78 12.09
N ASP A 243 59.33 0.58 12.68
CA ASP A 243 58.80 -0.69 12.21
C ASP A 243 58.99 -1.74 13.34
N LYS A 244 58.28 -2.88 13.25
CA LYS A 244 58.67 -4.24 13.73
C LYS A 244 58.91 -4.54 15.22
N ASP A 245 58.16 -5.48 15.80
CA ASP A 245 58.44 -6.94 15.79
C ASP A 245 57.49 -7.72 16.72
N LEU A 246 57.19 -8.96 16.28
CA LEU A 246 56.49 -10.11 16.91
C LEU A 246 54.96 -10.06 17.13
#